data_AF-A0A959TU00-F1
#
_entry.id   AF-A0A959TU00-F1
#
_cell.length_a   1.000
_cell.length_b   1.000
_cell.length_c   1.000
_cell.angle_alpha   90.00
_cell.angle_beta   90.00
_cell.angle_gamma   90.00
#
_symmetry.space_group_name_H-M   'P 1'
#
loop_
_entity.id
_entity.type
_entity.pdbx_description
1 polymer ?
#
loop_
_entity_poly.entity_id
_entity_poly.type
_entity_poly.pdbx_seq_one_letter_code
_entity_poly.pdbx_strand_id
1 'polypeptide(L)'
;MNQPFRTAILMIPVLLMAACSKPGPAGTKVKQPFSGSKYESNGTWFRGTGQGVSAKQNIARSKADLDAKNQLAGQVGTNMRAVTDQYRGQTENAGAADVADKFQSLVREVMNTEIADLRKIGEETFHNDENGNYTVYVAYEIKKNAMFRFMKKQARADDKIDDITRKKIDEILDEEIKKADAAEE
;
A
#
# COMPACT_ATOMS: atom_id res chain seq x y z
N MET A 1 -69.13 52.75 -2.19
CA MET A 1 -69.38 52.12 -0.86
C MET A 1 -68.66 50.79 -0.87
N ASN A 2 -67.35 50.77 -0.60
CA ASN A 2 -66.69 50.58 0.70
C ASN A 2 -66.75 49.13 1.25
N GLN A 3 -65.61 48.45 1.07
CA GLN A 3 -64.83 47.65 2.04
C GLN A 3 -64.63 46.14 1.74
N PRO A 4 -63.40 45.61 1.96
CA PRO A 4 -62.91 44.35 1.42
C PRO A 4 -62.83 43.22 2.47
N PHE A 5 -63.05 41.95 2.10
CA PHE A 5 -62.91 40.84 3.05
C PHE A 5 -62.15 39.63 2.50
N ARG A 6 -60.83 39.71 2.67
CA ARG A 6 -59.93 38.68 3.23
C ARG A 6 -59.87 37.31 2.54
N THR A 7 -58.85 37.20 1.69
CA THR A 7 -58.09 35.97 1.40
C THR A 7 -57.73 35.19 2.67
N ALA A 8 -58.18 33.95 2.79
CA ALA A 8 -57.67 32.98 3.76
C ALA A 8 -56.79 31.96 3.01
N ILE A 9 -55.53 32.32 2.74
CA ILE A 9 -54.50 31.37 2.32
C ILE A 9 -54.07 30.61 3.58
N LEU A 10 -54.44 29.33 3.64
CA LEU A 10 -54.05 28.43 4.71
C LEU A 10 -52.58 28.01 4.50
N MET A 11 -51.65 28.79 5.07
CA MET A 11 -50.23 28.46 5.10
C MET A 11 -50.01 27.31 6.10
N ILE A 12 -49.84 26.11 5.59
CA ILE A 12 -49.38 24.94 6.34
C ILE A 12 -47.87 25.12 6.57
N PRO A 13 -47.38 25.21 7.82
CA PRO A 13 -45.95 25.26 8.07
C PRO A 13 -45.38 23.86 7.80
N VAL A 14 -44.71 23.70 6.67
CA VAL A 14 -43.89 22.52 6.39
C VAL A 14 -42.68 22.59 7.33
N LEU A 15 -42.80 21.90 8.45
CA LEU A 15 -41.71 21.69 9.39
C LEU A 15 -40.67 20.79 8.71
N LEU A 16 -39.65 21.39 8.08
CA LEU A 16 -38.49 20.66 7.59
C LEU A 16 -37.79 20.04 8.79
N MET A 17 -38.04 18.75 9.04
CA MET A 17 -37.19 17.95 9.90
C MET A 17 -35.82 17.82 9.22
N ALA A 18 -34.88 18.67 9.61
CA ALA A 18 -33.47 18.45 9.35
C ALA A 18 -33.05 17.21 10.15
N ALA A 19 -33.15 16.04 9.52
CA ALA A 19 -32.58 14.80 10.03
C ALA A 19 -31.04 14.92 9.97
N CYS A 20 -30.45 15.50 11.01
CA CYS A 20 -29.02 15.38 11.24
C CYS A 20 -28.69 13.91 11.51
N SER A 21 -28.14 13.23 10.50
CA SER A 21 -27.56 11.90 10.60
C SER A 21 -26.39 11.94 11.58
N LYS A 22 -26.65 11.71 12.87
CA LYS A 22 -25.57 11.51 13.85
C LYS A 22 -24.76 10.29 13.40
N PRO A 23 -23.42 10.39 13.29
CA PRO A 23 -22.60 9.24 12.97
C PRO A 23 -22.84 8.17 14.03
N GLY A 24 -22.99 6.91 13.59
CA GLY A 24 -23.07 5.78 14.52
C GLY A 24 -21.78 5.62 15.33
N PRO A 25 -21.69 4.63 16.22
CA PRO A 25 -20.49 4.39 17.05
C PRO A 25 -19.20 4.20 16.23
N ALA A 26 -19.31 3.83 14.95
CA ALA A 26 -18.19 3.72 14.01
C ALA A 26 -17.73 5.05 13.39
N GLY A 27 -18.39 6.18 13.69
CA GLY A 27 -18.10 7.49 13.11
C GLY A 27 -18.51 7.60 11.63
N THR A 28 -17.91 8.57 10.93
CA THR A 28 -18.14 8.81 9.50
C THR A 28 -17.07 8.14 8.66
N LYS A 29 -17.48 7.46 7.57
CA LYS A 29 -16.54 6.90 6.60
C LYS A 29 -15.73 8.01 5.93
N VAL A 30 -14.41 7.98 6.11
CA VAL A 30 -13.49 8.89 5.41
C VAL A 30 -13.22 8.35 4.01
N LYS A 31 -13.39 9.18 2.98
CA LYS A 31 -12.98 8.85 1.61
C LYS A 31 -11.52 9.25 1.45
N GLN A 32 -10.66 8.27 1.23
CA GLN A 32 -9.25 8.50 0.94
C GLN A 32 -8.98 8.29 -0.56
N PRO A 33 -8.02 9.05 -1.14
CA PRO A 33 -7.48 8.76 -2.46
C PRO A 33 -6.92 7.34 -2.55
N PHE A 34 -6.75 6.86 -3.78
CA PHE A 34 -6.08 5.59 -4.07
C PHE A 34 -6.74 4.35 -3.45
N SER A 35 -8.07 4.33 -3.47
CA SER A 35 -8.86 3.16 -3.09
C SER A 35 -9.32 2.34 -4.30
N GLY A 36 -9.58 1.05 -4.08
CA GLY A 36 -10.06 0.11 -5.08
C GLY A 36 -8.96 -0.71 -5.76
N SER A 37 -9.38 -1.65 -6.60
CA SER A 37 -8.51 -2.71 -7.18
C SER A 37 -7.29 -2.21 -7.94
N LYS A 38 -7.33 -0.98 -8.49
CA LYS A 38 -6.19 -0.34 -9.16
C LYS A 38 -4.99 -0.16 -8.23
N TYR A 39 -5.22 0.04 -6.93
CA TYR A 39 -4.20 0.34 -5.93
C TYR A 39 -3.91 -0.86 -5.02
N GLU A 40 -4.58 -1.99 -5.24
CA GLU A 40 -4.35 -3.24 -4.54
C GLU A 40 -3.30 -4.09 -5.28
N SER A 41 -2.51 -4.84 -4.51
CA SER A 41 -1.57 -5.81 -5.05
C SER A 41 -2.31 -6.94 -5.77
N ASN A 42 -1.71 -7.47 -6.83
CA ASN A 42 -2.27 -8.56 -7.61
C ASN A 42 -1.18 -9.59 -7.97
N GLY A 43 -1.41 -10.46 -8.96
CA GLY A 43 -0.43 -11.46 -9.40
C GLY A 43 0.90 -10.83 -9.85
N THR A 44 0.83 -9.71 -10.55
CA THR A 44 1.96 -9.07 -11.25
C THR A 44 2.63 -7.96 -10.45
N TRP A 45 1.87 -7.24 -9.62
CA TRP A 45 2.33 -6.01 -8.96
C TRP A 45 2.19 -6.11 -7.45
N PHE A 46 3.22 -5.66 -6.74
CA PHE A 46 3.04 -5.18 -5.37
C PHE A 46 2.69 -3.69 -5.41
N ARG A 47 1.68 -3.29 -4.63
CA ARG A 47 1.20 -1.91 -4.53
C ARG A 47 1.07 -1.49 -3.09
N GLY A 48 1.45 -0.25 -2.81
CA GLY A 48 1.32 0.33 -1.49
C GLY A 48 0.91 1.79 -1.60
N THR A 49 0.05 2.21 -0.69
CA THR A 49 -0.37 3.61 -0.55
C THR A 49 0.27 4.20 0.68
N GLY A 50 0.44 5.52 0.73
CA GLY A 50 1.02 6.16 1.90
C GLY A 50 0.42 7.52 2.14
N GLN A 51 0.36 7.91 3.41
CA GLN A 51 -0.12 9.21 3.84
C GLN A 51 0.92 9.92 4.71
N GLY A 52 1.08 11.23 4.48
CA GLY A 52 1.97 12.06 5.28
C GLY A 52 1.38 13.43 5.55
N VAL A 53 1.54 13.92 6.78
CA VAL A 53 1.06 15.24 7.21
C VAL A 53 2.20 16.08 7.78
N SER A 54 2.30 17.34 7.36
CA SER A 54 3.25 18.33 7.89
C SER A 54 2.89 19.76 7.47
N ALA A 55 3.27 20.75 8.27
CA ALA A 55 3.26 22.16 7.89
C ALA A 55 4.13 22.48 6.65
N LYS A 56 5.07 21.60 6.29
CA LYS A 56 5.90 21.73 5.07
C LYS A 56 5.54 20.64 4.06
N GLN A 57 5.15 21.03 2.85
CA GLN A 57 4.70 20.10 1.80
C GLN A 57 5.75 19.03 1.47
N ASN A 58 7.03 19.39 1.38
CA ASN A 58 8.10 18.43 1.11
C ASN A 58 8.24 17.37 2.21
N ILE A 59 8.09 17.76 3.48
CA ILE A 59 8.13 16.83 4.61
C ILE A 59 6.89 15.94 4.63
N ALA A 60 5.70 16.49 4.32
CA ALA A 60 4.49 15.70 4.16
C ALA A 60 4.65 14.64 3.06
N ARG A 61 5.22 15.02 1.90
CA ARG A 61 5.54 14.10 0.80
C ARG A 61 6.52 13.01 1.24
N SER A 62 7.63 13.36 1.87
CA SER A 62 8.60 12.35 2.34
C SER A 62 7.99 11.37 3.35
N LYS A 63 7.09 11.83 4.23
CA LYS A 63 6.35 10.94 5.13
C LYS A 63 5.43 9.99 4.36
N ALA A 64 4.70 10.50 3.38
CA ALA A 64 3.83 9.68 2.53
C ALA A 64 4.63 8.64 1.75
N ASP A 65 5.78 9.02 1.19
CA ASP A 65 6.69 8.11 0.48
C ASP A 65 7.20 6.98 1.40
N LEU A 66 7.61 7.32 2.62
CA LEU A 66 8.06 6.35 3.62
C LEU A 66 6.93 5.39 4.04
N ASP A 67 5.73 5.92 4.25
CA ASP A 67 4.56 5.12 4.63
C ASP A 67 4.19 4.11 3.52
N ALA A 68 4.17 4.55 2.26
CA ALA A 68 3.90 3.66 1.13
C ALA A 68 4.97 2.57 0.97
N LYS A 69 6.26 2.92 1.16
CA LYS A 69 7.35 1.94 1.16
C LYS A 69 7.22 0.95 2.31
N ASN A 70 6.82 1.39 3.49
CA ASN A 70 6.57 0.48 4.62
C ASN A 70 5.43 -0.49 4.33
N GLN A 71 4.34 -0.02 3.72
CA GLN A 71 3.24 -0.89 3.29
C GLN A 71 3.69 -1.93 2.25
N LEU A 72 4.46 -1.50 1.24
CA LEU A 72 5.05 -2.41 0.26
C LEU A 72 5.97 -3.45 0.93
N ALA A 73 6.87 -3.02 1.80
CA ALA A 73 7.77 -3.91 2.54
C ALA A 73 7.01 -4.95 3.38
N GLY A 74 5.92 -4.52 4.03
CA GLY A 74 5.04 -5.42 4.78
C GLY A 74 4.39 -6.48 3.89
N GLN A 75 3.89 -6.08 2.73
CA GLN A 75 3.26 -7.00 1.77
C GLN A 75 4.25 -8.00 1.18
N VAL A 76 5.41 -7.52 0.71
CA VAL A 76 6.48 -8.39 0.20
C VAL A 76 6.95 -9.33 1.30
N GLY A 77 7.17 -8.83 2.52
CA GLY A 77 7.59 -9.65 3.64
C GLY A 77 6.60 -10.76 3.99
N THR A 78 5.28 -10.48 3.96
CA THR A 78 4.24 -11.50 4.16
C THR A 78 4.21 -12.51 3.03
N ASN A 79 4.31 -12.06 1.78
CA ASN A 79 4.36 -12.96 0.63
C ASN A 79 5.57 -13.89 0.69
N MET A 80 6.77 -13.36 0.98
CA MET A 80 7.97 -14.18 1.09
C MET A 80 7.92 -15.17 2.25
N ARG A 81 7.31 -14.83 3.38
CA ARG A 81 7.07 -15.80 4.47
C ARG A 81 6.21 -16.98 4.01
N ALA A 82 5.11 -16.69 3.32
CA ALA A 82 4.24 -17.72 2.78
C ALA A 82 4.98 -18.62 1.77
N VAL A 83 5.81 -18.03 0.91
CA VAL A 83 6.65 -18.76 -0.05
C VAL A 83 7.65 -19.66 0.67
N THR A 84 8.34 -19.16 1.70
CA THR A 84 9.29 -19.97 2.48
C THR A 84 8.62 -21.09 3.28
N ASP A 85 7.43 -20.84 3.83
CA ASP A 85 6.66 -21.84 4.57
C ASP A 85 6.19 -22.96 3.64
N GLN A 86 5.73 -22.61 2.43
CA GLN A 86 5.37 -23.57 1.39
C GLN A 86 6.59 -24.40 0.97
N TYR A 87 7.73 -23.74 0.74
CA TYR A 87 8.97 -24.44 0.37
C TYR A 87 9.43 -25.43 1.45
N ARG A 88 9.33 -25.05 2.74
CA ARG A 88 9.65 -25.94 3.87
C ARG A 88 8.77 -27.20 3.87
N GLY A 89 7.46 -27.03 3.65
CA GLY A 89 6.51 -28.14 3.64
C GLY A 89 6.73 -29.14 2.50
N GLN A 90 7.37 -28.72 1.41
CA GLN A 90 7.66 -29.57 0.25
C GLN A 90 8.99 -30.32 0.35
N THR A 91 9.94 -29.85 1.16
CA THR A 91 11.35 -30.28 1.02
C THR A 91 11.98 -30.91 2.26
N GLU A 92 11.24 -31.09 3.38
CA GLU A 92 11.76 -31.58 4.69
C GLU A 92 13.13 -30.95 5.08
N ASN A 93 13.41 -29.73 4.59
CA ASN A 93 14.77 -29.19 4.53
C ASN A 93 15.18 -28.55 5.86
N ALA A 94 16.31 -28.98 6.40
CA ALA A 94 17.06 -28.22 7.39
C ALA A 94 17.54 -26.88 6.75
N GLY A 95 17.34 -25.76 7.45
CA GLY A 95 17.76 -24.42 6.99
C GLY A 95 16.65 -23.50 6.44
N ALA A 96 15.38 -23.90 6.51
CA ALA A 96 14.26 -23.03 6.10
C ALA A 96 14.15 -21.75 6.96
N ALA A 97 14.53 -21.83 8.24
CA ALA A 97 14.57 -20.67 9.13
C ALA A 97 15.63 -19.65 8.67
N ASP A 98 16.84 -20.12 8.36
CA ASP A 98 17.93 -19.26 7.87
C ASP A 98 17.54 -18.58 6.55
N VAL A 99 16.91 -19.32 5.63
CA VAL A 99 16.39 -18.78 4.37
C VAL A 99 15.33 -17.69 4.63
N ALA A 100 14.38 -17.92 5.53
CA ALA A 100 13.34 -16.95 5.87
C ALA A 100 13.95 -15.67 6.47
N ASP A 101 14.92 -15.80 7.38
CA ASP A 101 15.61 -14.66 8.00
C ASP A 101 16.41 -13.85 6.98
N LYS A 102 17.09 -14.53 6.03
CA LYS A 102 17.76 -13.85 4.92
C LYS A 102 16.78 -13.14 4.00
N PHE A 103 15.61 -13.71 3.70
CA PHE A 103 14.59 -13.02 2.93
C PHE A 103 14.09 -11.75 3.62
N GLN A 104 13.86 -11.78 4.93
CA GLN A 104 13.47 -10.56 5.66
C GLN A 104 14.53 -9.46 5.54
N SER A 105 15.80 -9.84 5.56
CA SER A 105 16.92 -8.90 5.41
C SER A 105 16.98 -8.35 3.98
N LEU A 106 16.86 -9.22 2.97
CA LEU A 106 16.82 -8.84 1.55
C LEU A 106 15.65 -7.90 1.26
N VAL A 107 14.44 -8.19 1.74
CA VAL A 107 13.27 -7.31 1.53
C VAL A 107 13.54 -5.90 2.05
N ARG A 108 14.13 -5.78 3.24
CA ARG A 108 14.48 -4.46 3.80
C ARG A 108 15.53 -3.75 2.95
N GLU A 109 16.56 -4.46 2.52
CA GLU A 109 17.62 -3.89 1.69
C GLU A 109 17.09 -3.43 0.34
N VAL A 110 16.26 -4.24 -0.31
CA VAL A 110 15.63 -3.86 -1.57
C VAL A 110 14.74 -2.63 -1.38
N MET A 111 13.90 -2.59 -0.34
CA MET A 111 13.03 -1.44 -0.10
C MET A 111 13.76 -0.15 0.29
N ASN A 112 14.96 -0.26 0.86
CA ASN A 112 15.80 0.87 1.25
C ASN A 112 16.71 1.37 0.12
N THR A 113 16.96 0.55 -0.89
CA THR A 113 17.66 0.99 -2.09
C THR A 113 16.71 1.76 -3.00
N GLU A 114 17.25 2.66 -3.82
CA GLU A 114 16.47 3.23 -4.92
C GLU A 114 16.18 2.11 -5.91
N ILE A 115 15.06 1.39 -5.69
CA ILE A 115 14.61 0.37 -6.62
C ILE A 115 14.26 1.09 -7.91
N ALA A 116 15.08 0.90 -8.94
CA ALA A 116 14.89 1.52 -10.26
C ALA A 116 13.48 1.25 -10.84
N ASP A 117 12.85 0.15 -10.42
CA ASP A 117 11.53 -0.29 -10.88
C ASP A 117 10.36 0.09 -9.95
N LEU A 118 10.59 0.86 -8.88
CA LEU A 118 9.52 1.40 -8.04
C LEU A 118 8.86 2.60 -8.73
N ARG A 119 7.63 2.42 -9.19
CA ARG A 119 6.87 3.42 -9.94
C ARG A 119 5.84 4.12 -9.06
N LYS A 120 5.85 5.44 -9.05
CA LYS A 120 4.76 6.25 -8.48
C LYS A 120 3.58 6.28 -9.46
N ILE A 121 2.42 5.79 -9.04
CA ILE A 121 1.19 5.71 -9.85
C ILE A 121 0.12 6.71 -9.45
N GLY A 122 0.34 7.45 -8.36
CA GLY A 122 -0.54 8.52 -7.90
C GLY A 122 0.13 9.38 -6.85
N GLU A 123 -0.18 10.68 -6.87
CA GLU A 123 0.12 11.63 -5.79
C GLU A 123 -1.02 12.64 -5.72
N GLU A 124 -1.54 12.87 -4.51
CA GLU A 124 -2.53 13.90 -4.23
C GLU A 124 -2.07 14.70 -3.02
N THR A 125 -2.16 16.03 -3.09
CA THR A 125 -1.80 16.94 -1.99
C THR A 125 -3.00 17.80 -1.63
N PHE A 126 -3.30 17.85 -0.34
CA PHE A 126 -4.33 18.70 0.24
C PHE A 126 -3.66 19.71 1.17
N HIS A 127 -4.10 20.96 1.11
CA HIS A 127 -3.74 21.99 2.08
C HIS A 127 -4.95 22.26 2.97
N ASN A 128 -4.72 22.28 4.28
CA ASN A 128 -5.75 22.64 5.24
C ASN A 128 -5.56 24.11 5.62
N ASP A 129 -6.48 24.97 5.18
CA ASP A 129 -6.38 26.42 5.41
C ASP A 129 -6.60 26.82 6.88
N GLU A 130 -7.19 25.95 7.72
CA GLU A 130 -7.42 26.23 9.14
C GLU A 130 -6.16 26.05 9.98
N ASN A 131 -5.35 25.02 9.68
CA ASN A 131 -4.15 24.70 10.45
C ASN A 131 -2.83 24.83 9.66
N GLY A 132 -2.89 25.20 8.38
CA GLY A 132 -1.75 25.39 7.49
C GLY A 132 -0.98 24.12 7.12
N ASN A 133 -1.49 22.93 7.47
CA ASN A 133 -0.80 21.68 7.17
C ASN A 133 -1.09 21.17 5.75
N TYR A 134 -0.08 20.54 5.18
CA TYR A 134 -0.20 19.73 3.98
C TYR A 134 -0.44 18.26 4.36
N THR A 135 -1.42 17.65 3.71
CA THR A 135 -1.62 16.19 3.71
C THR A 135 -1.30 15.68 2.31
N VAL A 136 -0.32 14.80 2.20
CA VAL A 136 0.07 14.18 0.93
C VAL A 136 -0.31 12.71 0.98
N TYR A 137 -0.93 12.24 -0.09
CA TYR A 137 -1.15 10.82 -0.38
C TYR A 137 -0.28 10.43 -1.55
N VAL A 138 0.30 9.23 -1.51
CA VAL A 138 1.02 8.65 -2.64
C VAL A 138 0.58 7.21 -2.85
N ALA A 139 0.70 6.74 -4.08
CA ALA A 139 0.54 5.33 -4.43
C ALA A 139 1.75 4.90 -5.27
N TYR A 140 2.32 3.77 -4.89
CA TYR A 140 3.44 3.15 -5.57
C TYR A 140 3.08 1.75 -6.02
N GLU A 141 3.75 1.31 -7.08
CA GLU A 141 3.79 -0.09 -7.46
C GLU A 141 5.19 -0.52 -7.88
N ILE A 142 5.45 -1.81 -7.75
CA ILE A 142 6.64 -2.47 -8.25
C ILE A 142 6.23 -3.80 -8.88
N LYS A 143 6.81 -4.12 -10.03
CA LYS A 143 6.61 -5.44 -10.63
C LYS A 143 7.21 -6.51 -9.74
N LYS A 144 6.46 -7.59 -9.48
CA LYS A 144 6.96 -8.71 -8.66
C LYS A 144 8.22 -9.35 -9.24
N ASN A 145 8.22 -9.60 -10.56
CA ASN A 145 9.38 -10.20 -11.22
C ASN A 145 10.64 -9.32 -11.08
N ALA A 146 10.52 -8.00 -11.23
CA ALA A 146 11.62 -7.06 -11.07
C ALA A 146 12.13 -7.06 -9.62
N MET A 147 11.20 -7.02 -8.65
CA MET A 147 11.52 -7.14 -7.24
C MET A 147 12.30 -8.42 -6.93
N PHE A 148 11.81 -9.57 -7.38
CA PHE A 148 12.45 -10.87 -7.13
C PHE A 148 13.81 -11.00 -7.83
N ARG A 149 13.94 -10.51 -9.06
CA ARG A 149 15.24 -10.45 -9.77
C ARG A 149 16.25 -9.58 -9.01
N PHE A 150 15.80 -8.46 -8.46
CA PHE A 150 16.66 -7.59 -7.67
C PHE A 150 17.04 -8.22 -6.32
N MET A 151 16.09 -8.85 -5.62
CA MET A 151 16.39 -9.66 -4.42
C MET A 151 17.41 -10.76 -4.71
N LYS A 152 17.29 -11.44 -5.85
CA LYS A 152 18.21 -12.48 -6.29
C LYS A 152 19.62 -11.92 -6.51
N LYS A 153 19.72 -10.78 -7.19
CA LYS A 153 20.98 -10.06 -7.38
C LYS A 153 21.61 -9.69 -6.04
N GLN A 154 20.81 -9.20 -5.10
CA GLN A 154 21.28 -8.80 -3.78
C GLN A 154 21.78 -10.00 -2.96
N ALA A 155 21.04 -11.11 -2.97
CA ALA A 155 21.45 -12.34 -2.30
C ALA A 155 22.76 -12.90 -2.85
N ARG A 156 22.97 -12.79 -4.17
CA ARG A 156 24.22 -13.21 -4.83
C ARG A 156 25.40 -12.31 -4.52
N ALA A 157 25.18 -11.05 -4.17
CA ALA A 157 26.22 -10.10 -3.81
C ALA A 157 26.54 -10.09 -2.30
N ASP A 158 25.72 -10.73 -1.46
CA ASP A 158 25.93 -10.76 -0.01
C ASP A 158 26.85 -11.92 0.39
N ASP A 159 28.08 -11.61 0.81
CA ASP A 159 29.06 -12.59 1.29
C ASP A 159 28.67 -13.25 2.62
N LYS A 160 27.67 -12.72 3.34
CA LYS A 160 27.18 -13.25 4.62
C LYS A 160 26.13 -14.35 4.46
N ILE A 161 25.81 -14.75 3.23
CA ILE A 161 24.91 -15.86 2.92
C ILE A 161 25.80 -17.03 2.49
N ASP A 162 25.72 -18.16 3.18
CA ASP A 162 26.47 -19.35 2.76
C ASP A 162 25.94 -19.91 1.43
N ASP A 163 26.76 -20.67 0.71
CA ASP A 163 26.44 -21.16 -0.63
C ASP A 163 25.18 -22.03 -0.68
N ILE A 164 24.90 -22.80 0.37
CA ILE A 164 23.72 -23.67 0.44
C ILE A 164 22.46 -22.80 0.57
N THR A 165 22.47 -21.84 1.50
CA THR A 165 21.36 -20.90 1.67
C THR A 165 21.15 -20.05 0.43
N ARG A 166 22.23 -19.57 -0.20
CA ARG A 166 22.20 -18.78 -1.43
C ARG A 166 21.55 -19.55 -2.57
N LYS A 167 21.92 -20.83 -2.74
CA LYS A 167 21.32 -21.71 -3.77
C LYS A 167 19.82 -21.90 -3.54
N LYS A 168 19.39 -22.12 -2.30
CA LYS A 168 17.96 -22.23 -1.95
C LYS A 168 17.19 -20.94 -2.22
N ILE A 169 17.76 -19.79 -1.87
CA ILE A 169 17.18 -18.48 -2.18
C ILE A 169 17.04 -18.30 -3.70
N ASP A 170 18.07 -18.66 -4.46
CA ASP A 170 18.05 -18.61 -5.93
C ASP A 170 16.94 -19.48 -6.53
N GLU A 171 16.80 -20.72 -6.05
CA GLU A 171 15.76 -21.66 -6.49
C GLU A 171 14.35 -21.12 -6.21
N ILE A 172 14.10 -20.66 -4.97
CA ILE A 172 12.82 -20.07 -4.56
C ILE A 172 12.49 -18.84 -5.41
N LEU A 173 13.44 -17.93 -5.59
CA LEU A 173 13.22 -16.71 -6.37
C LEU A 173 13.01 -17.01 -7.85
N ASP A 174 13.66 -18.03 -8.42
CA ASP A 174 13.41 -18.46 -9.80
C ASP A 174 11.99 -18.99 -10.00
N GLU A 175 11.45 -19.73 -9.03
CA GLU A 175 10.06 -20.16 -9.05
C GLU A 175 9.08 -18.99 -8.95
N GLU A 176 9.33 -18.05 -8.04
CA GLU A 176 8.48 -16.87 -7.88
C GLU A 176 8.55 -15.91 -9.07
N ILE A 177 9.70 -15.79 -9.74
CA ILE A 177 9.84 -15.06 -11.00
C ILE A 177 8.99 -15.73 -12.09
N LYS A 178 9.06 -17.05 -12.24
CA LYS A 178 8.22 -17.79 -13.21
C LYS A 178 6.73 -17.60 -12.94
N LYS A 179 6.30 -17.67 -11.68
CA LYS A 179 4.90 -17.42 -11.29
C LYS A 179 4.46 -15.99 -11.60
N ALA A 180 5.33 -15.01 -11.34
CA ALA A 180 5.05 -13.61 -11.63
C ALA A 180 4.98 -13.33 -13.14
N ASP A 181 5.88 -13.91 -13.93
CA ASP A 181 5.90 -13.78 -15.39
C ASP A 181 4.66 -14.44 -16.01
N ALA A 182 4.24 -15.62 -15.53
CA ALA A 182 3.03 -16.30 -16.00
C ALA A 182 1.73 -15.55 -15.64
N ALA A 183 1.75 -14.66 -14.64
CA ALA A 183 0.61 -13.80 -14.30
C ALA A 183 0.55 -12.52 -15.16
N GLU A 184 1.56 -12.26 -16.00
CA GLU A 184 1.54 -11.17 -16.99
C GLU A 184 0.86 -11.59 -18.32
N GLU A 185 0.76 -12.90 -18.58
CA GLU A 185 0.10 -13.50 -19.75
C GLU A 185 -1.43 -13.63 -19.57
#